data_AF-A0A1F4YRA0-F1
#
_entry.id   AF-A0A1F4YRA0-F1
#
_cell.length_a   1.000
_cell.length_b   1.000
_cell.length_c   1.000
_cell.angle_alpha   90.00
_cell.angle_beta   90.00
_cell.angle_gamma   90.00
#
_symmetry.space_group_name_H-M   'P 1'
#
loop_
_entity.id
_entity.type
_entity.pdbx_description
1 polymer ?
#
loop_
_entity_poly.entity_id
_entity_poly.type
_entity_poly.pdbx_seq_one_letter_code
_entity_poly.pdbx_strand_id
1 'polypeptide(L)'
;MVLFQQSFVNYAWGYQNRGWFIDRDGYMKAYHVAGQGEQWHRALETGPDSGYIAQAGLEENYARSDRVIFRIPRNELNEKYGLISRAADGPYSPRARSAYDAGAVMFCAYLLDKDRGMYRQVLLSLSGDFSQFNENPDSQELEKWLMGLNRIYADSLAQDRRD
;
A
#
# COMPACT_ATOMS: atom_id res chain seq x y z
N MET A 1 10.25 -8.20 -5.19
CA MET A 1 9.30 -7.31 -5.89
C MET A 1 8.01 -7.27 -5.10
N VAL A 2 7.60 -6.07 -4.72
CA VAL A 2 6.33 -5.79 -4.04
C VAL A 2 5.22 -5.63 -5.10
N LEU A 3 4.05 -6.20 -4.83
CA LEU A 3 2.86 -6.10 -5.68
C LEU A 3 1.80 -5.18 -5.09
N PHE A 4 1.58 -5.29 -3.78
CA PHE A 4 0.54 -4.53 -3.08
C PHE A 4 1.07 -4.03 -1.75
N GLN A 5 0.46 -2.95 -1.27
CA GLN A 5 0.74 -2.41 0.05
C GLN A 5 -0.52 -1.80 0.65
N GLN A 6 -0.67 -2.00 1.95
CA GLN A 6 -1.46 -1.15 2.82
C GLN A 6 -0.50 -0.35 3.71
N SER A 7 -0.77 0.94 3.88
CA SER A 7 -0.02 1.79 4.81
C SER A 7 -0.96 2.69 5.60
N PHE A 8 -0.65 2.88 6.88
CA PHE A 8 -1.17 3.94 7.73
C PHE A 8 -0.03 4.91 8.06
N VAL A 9 -0.23 6.20 7.79
CA VAL A 9 0.73 7.27 8.13
C VAL A 9 0.05 8.31 9.01
N ASN A 10 0.73 8.74 10.08
CA ASN A 10 0.29 9.87 10.89
C ASN A 10 1.49 10.72 11.36
N TYR A 11 1.26 12.03 11.54
CA TYR A 11 2.24 13.01 11.99
C TYR A 11 1.85 13.73 13.29
N ALA A 12 0.59 13.63 13.74
CA ALA A 12 0.05 14.46 14.82
C ALA A 12 0.77 14.32 16.17
N TRP A 13 1.52 13.22 16.39
CA TRP A 13 2.22 12.93 17.65
C TRP A 13 3.60 12.29 17.41
N GLY A 14 4.27 12.73 16.35
CA GLY A 14 5.47 12.09 15.80
C GLY A 14 5.15 11.21 14.61
N TYR A 15 6.15 10.99 13.74
CA TYR A 15 5.97 10.17 12.54
C TYR A 15 5.68 8.71 12.94
N GLN A 16 4.59 8.20 12.41
CA GLN A 16 4.18 6.81 12.50
C GLN A 16 3.86 6.35 11.08
N ASN A 17 4.50 5.28 10.62
CA ASN A 17 4.16 4.59 9.39
C ASN A 17 4.16 3.09 9.63
N ARG A 18 3.01 2.47 9.51
CA ARG A 18 2.84 1.03 9.72
C ARG A 18 1.93 0.46 8.65
N GLY A 19 2.07 -0.83 8.40
CA GLY A 19 1.20 -1.51 7.46
C GLY A 19 1.81 -2.83 7.05
N TRP A 20 1.57 -3.19 5.79
CA TRP A 20 2.07 -4.44 5.25
C TRP A 20 2.25 -4.38 3.74
N PHE A 21 3.15 -5.22 3.25
CA PHE A 21 3.42 -5.47 1.85
C PHE A 21 2.99 -6.88 1.46
N ILE A 22 2.61 -7.06 0.19
CA ILE A 22 2.52 -8.37 -0.45
C ILE A 22 3.56 -8.42 -1.55
N ASP A 23 4.42 -9.44 -1.55
CA ASP A 23 5.40 -9.66 -2.62
C ASP A 23 4.92 -10.66 -3.69
N ARG A 24 5.71 -10.78 -4.76
CA ARG A 24 5.48 -11.70 -5.89
C ARG A 24 5.43 -13.19 -5.53
N ASP A 25 5.93 -13.57 -4.35
CA ASP A 25 5.94 -14.95 -3.87
C ASP A 25 4.76 -15.24 -2.92
N GLY A 26 3.93 -14.21 -2.69
CA GLY A 26 2.71 -14.25 -1.89
C GLY A 26 2.95 -14.03 -0.41
N TYR A 27 4.15 -13.63 0.02
CA TYR A 27 4.36 -13.30 1.42
C TYR A 27 3.75 -11.94 1.74
N MET A 28 2.85 -11.93 2.71
CA MET A 28 2.34 -10.73 3.34
C MET A 28 3.24 -10.42 4.54
N LYS A 29 3.93 -9.29 4.51
CA LYS A 29 4.88 -8.88 5.54
C LYS A 29 4.48 -7.58 6.19
N ALA A 30 4.39 -7.58 7.52
CA ALA A 30 4.09 -6.37 8.28
C ALA A 30 5.35 -5.51 8.43
N TYR A 31 5.15 -4.23 8.73
CA TYR A 31 6.19 -3.32 9.14
C TYR A 31 5.64 -2.27 10.11
N HIS A 32 6.52 -1.73 10.94
CA HIS A 32 6.25 -0.58 11.80
C HIS A 32 7.49 0.31 11.83
N VAL A 33 7.35 1.57 11.41
CA VAL A 33 8.40 2.58 11.42
C VAL A 33 7.88 3.80 12.19
N ALA A 34 8.61 4.20 13.23
CA ALA A 34 8.20 5.26 14.14
C ALA A 34 9.41 6.09 14.60
N GLY A 35 9.22 7.40 14.75
CA GLY A 35 10.24 8.29 15.34
C GLY A 35 10.78 9.35 14.38
N GLN A 36 11.67 10.20 14.90
CA GLN A 36 12.29 11.29 14.14
C GLN A 36 13.44 10.75 13.27
N GLY A 37 13.54 11.24 12.03
CA GLY A 37 14.65 10.91 11.11
C GLY A 37 14.47 9.63 10.30
N GLU A 38 13.33 8.93 10.44
CA GLU A 38 13.04 7.76 9.61
C GLU A 38 12.88 8.15 8.14
N GLN A 39 13.67 7.51 7.29
CA GLN A 39 13.60 7.69 5.84
C GLN A 39 12.61 6.70 5.27
N TRP A 40 11.55 7.20 4.64
CA TRP A 40 10.58 6.40 3.91
C TRP A 40 10.50 6.90 2.47
N HIS A 41 10.76 6.03 1.51
CA HIS A 41 10.67 6.38 0.10
C HIS A 41 9.21 6.55 -0.30
N ARG A 42 8.90 7.66 -0.95
CA ARG A 42 7.55 7.98 -1.42
C ARG A 42 7.50 7.92 -2.93
N ALA A 43 6.33 7.61 -3.46
CA ALA A 43 6.05 7.89 -4.86
C ALA A 43 6.10 9.41 -5.08
N LEU A 44 6.73 9.84 -6.16
CA LEU A 44 6.76 11.23 -6.58
C LEU A 44 5.63 11.47 -7.58
N GLU A 45 4.73 12.39 -7.24
CA GLU A 45 3.54 12.71 -8.03
C GLU A 45 3.94 13.18 -9.44
N THR A 46 3.57 12.40 -10.44
CA THR A 46 3.68 12.76 -11.86
C THR A 46 2.48 12.19 -12.61
N GLY A 47 1.67 13.04 -13.24
CA GLY A 47 0.53 12.61 -14.05
C GLY A 47 -0.73 12.22 -13.26
N PRO A 48 -1.65 11.43 -13.85
CA PRO A 48 -2.93 11.06 -13.23
C PRO A 48 -2.80 10.04 -12.09
N ASP A 49 -1.59 9.59 -11.75
CA ASP A 49 -1.30 8.57 -10.74
C ASP A 49 -0.93 9.16 -9.37
N SER A 50 -0.87 8.32 -8.33
CA SER A 50 -0.21 8.71 -7.08
C SER A 50 1.32 8.77 -7.19
N GLY A 51 1.87 8.47 -8.37
CA GLY A 51 3.24 8.76 -8.76
C GLY A 51 4.10 7.53 -9.03
N TYR A 52 5.40 7.76 -9.15
CA TYR A 52 6.40 6.72 -9.39
C TYR A 52 7.39 6.62 -8.22
N ILE A 53 7.77 5.39 -7.87
CA ILE A 53 8.80 5.11 -6.86
C ILE A 53 9.95 4.32 -7.51
N ALA A 54 11.19 4.69 -7.21
CA ALA A 54 12.35 3.93 -7.66
C ALA A 54 12.33 2.51 -7.09
N GLN A 55 12.74 1.52 -7.89
CA GLN A 55 12.79 0.12 -7.45
C GLN A 55 13.58 -0.05 -6.14
N ALA A 56 14.80 0.52 -6.08
CA ALA A 56 15.63 0.47 -4.88
C ALA A 56 14.92 1.06 -3.65
N GLY A 57 14.23 2.20 -3.79
CA GLY A 57 13.51 2.83 -2.68
C GLY A 57 12.33 1.98 -2.17
N LEU A 58 11.60 1.31 -3.07
CA LEU A 58 10.54 0.39 -2.67
C LEU A 58 11.10 -0.87 -1.98
N GLU A 59 12.25 -1.38 -2.44
CA GLU A 59 12.96 -2.51 -1.83
C GLU A 59 13.51 -2.14 -0.44
N GLU A 60 14.05 -0.94 -0.27
CA GLU A 60 14.50 -0.41 1.01
C GLU A 60 13.34 -0.26 2.01
N ASN A 61 12.18 0.25 1.57
CA ASN A 61 10.96 0.27 2.39
C ASN A 61 10.54 -1.15 2.79
N TYR A 62 10.52 -2.09 1.84
CA TYR A 62 10.15 -3.48 2.08
C TYR A 62 11.12 -4.20 3.04
N ALA A 63 12.41 -3.86 3.01
CA ALA A 63 13.40 -4.39 3.93
C ALA A 63 13.18 -3.95 5.39
N ARG A 64 12.33 -2.94 5.64
CA ARG A 64 11.88 -2.56 6.99
C ARG A 64 10.79 -3.48 7.55
N SER A 65 10.33 -4.45 6.79
CA SER A 65 9.42 -5.48 7.32
C SER A 65 10.10 -6.33 8.39
N ASP A 66 9.40 -6.54 9.49
CA ASP A 66 9.88 -7.27 10.66
C ASP A 66 9.38 -8.72 10.71
N ARG A 67 8.25 -9.02 10.06
CA ARG A 67 7.64 -10.35 10.10
C ARG A 67 6.79 -10.69 8.88
N VAL A 68 6.67 -11.97 8.60
CA VAL A 68 5.64 -12.55 7.71
C VAL A 68 4.39 -12.82 8.54
N ILE A 69 3.24 -12.28 8.13
CA ILE A 69 1.96 -12.46 8.84
C ILE A 69 1.01 -13.42 8.11
N PHE A 70 1.20 -13.60 6.80
CA PHE A 70 0.36 -14.49 6.00
C PHE A 70 1.06 -14.90 4.70
N ARG A 71 0.57 -15.98 4.08
CA ARG A 71 1.00 -16.39 2.73
C ARG A 71 -0.22 -16.58 1.83
N ILE A 72 -0.29 -15.77 0.80
CA ILE A 72 -1.37 -15.78 -0.18
C ILE A 72 -1.18 -16.96 -1.14
N PRO A 73 -2.22 -17.76 -1.41
CA PRO A 73 -2.18 -18.80 -2.43
C PRO A 73 -1.77 -18.24 -3.79
N ARG A 74 -0.88 -18.94 -4.50
CA ARG A 74 -0.34 -18.48 -5.79
C ARG A 74 -1.42 -18.20 -6.83
N ASN A 75 -2.48 -19.02 -6.88
CA ASN A 75 -3.56 -18.83 -7.85
C ASN A 75 -4.33 -17.54 -7.59
N GLU A 76 -4.67 -17.28 -6.33
CA GLU A 76 -5.32 -16.04 -5.90
C GLU A 76 -4.43 -14.83 -6.19
N LEU A 77 -3.14 -14.89 -5.86
CA LEU A 77 -2.21 -13.79 -6.13
C LEU A 77 -2.09 -13.50 -7.63
N ASN A 78 -2.00 -14.53 -8.46
CA ASN A 78 -1.91 -14.37 -9.92
C ASN A 78 -3.16 -13.74 -10.50
N GLU A 79 -4.34 -14.15 -10.02
CA GLU A 79 -5.62 -13.55 -10.41
C GLU A 79 -5.63 -12.05 -10.11
N LYS A 80 -5.29 -11.67 -8.87
CA LYS A 80 -5.27 -10.25 -8.45
C LYS A 80 -4.16 -9.45 -9.12
N TYR A 81 -3.00 -10.04 -9.34
CA TYR A 81 -1.92 -9.42 -10.10
C TYR A 81 -2.35 -9.03 -11.53
N GLY A 82 -3.17 -9.88 -12.18
CA GLY A 82 -3.72 -9.60 -13.51
C GLY A 82 -4.65 -8.38 -13.58
N LEU A 83 -5.15 -7.90 -12.45
CA LEU A 83 -6.04 -6.73 -12.36
C LEU A 83 -5.27 -5.40 -12.32
N ILE A 84 -4.00 -5.40 -11.89
CA ILE A 84 -3.22 -4.17 -11.62
C ILE A 84 -3.12 -3.28 -12.86
N SER A 85 -2.84 -3.87 -14.04
CA SER A 85 -2.69 -3.10 -15.27
C SER A 85 -3.94 -2.32 -15.64
N ARG A 86 -5.12 -2.94 -15.55
CA ARG A 86 -6.40 -2.30 -15.85
C ARG A 86 -6.79 -1.28 -14.77
N ALA A 87 -6.53 -1.60 -13.49
CA ALA A 87 -6.71 -0.64 -12.41
C ALA A 87 -5.86 0.63 -12.61
N ALA A 88 -4.64 0.49 -13.15
CA ALA A 88 -3.74 1.61 -13.41
C ALA A 88 -4.30 2.61 -14.44
N ASP A 89 -5.20 2.20 -15.32
CA ASP A 89 -5.76 3.08 -16.36
C ASP A 89 -7.08 3.74 -15.95
N GLY A 90 -7.51 3.54 -14.70
CA GLY A 90 -8.72 4.11 -14.12
C GLY A 90 -8.60 5.60 -13.77
N PRO A 91 -9.68 6.38 -13.89
CA PRO A 91 -9.72 7.71 -13.30
C PRO A 91 -9.82 7.62 -11.77
N TYR A 92 -9.32 8.65 -11.10
CA TYR A 92 -9.52 8.82 -9.67
C TYR A 92 -10.68 9.77 -9.39
N SER A 93 -11.39 9.52 -8.31
CA SER A 93 -12.35 10.47 -7.75
C SER A 93 -11.63 11.80 -7.44
N PRO A 94 -12.37 12.92 -7.39
CA PRO A 94 -11.84 14.15 -6.81
C PRO A 94 -11.34 13.88 -5.38
N ARG A 95 -10.19 14.47 -5.04
CA ARG A 95 -9.67 14.41 -3.68
C ARG A 95 -10.50 15.31 -2.78
N ALA A 96 -11.07 14.75 -1.73
CA ALA A 96 -11.89 15.49 -0.77
C ALA A 96 -11.22 15.52 0.61
N ARG A 97 -11.35 16.63 1.34
CA ARG A 97 -11.00 16.67 2.76
C ARG A 97 -12.08 15.93 3.55
N SER A 98 -11.69 15.02 4.44
CA SER A 98 -12.66 14.18 5.17
C SER A 98 -12.53 14.28 6.69
N ALA A 99 -11.34 14.56 7.21
CA ALA A 99 -11.10 14.70 8.64
C ALA A 99 -9.93 15.67 8.92
N TYR A 100 -9.65 15.87 10.21
CA TYR A 100 -8.49 16.58 10.72
C TYR A 100 -7.74 15.63 11.66
N ASP A 101 -6.41 15.57 11.52
CA ASP A 101 -5.49 14.81 12.36
C ASP A 101 -5.81 13.31 12.46
N ALA A 102 -6.49 12.75 11.45
CA ALA A 102 -6.83 11.32 11.37
C ALA A 102 -5.68 10.48 10.80
N GLY A 103 -4.68 11.14 10.19
CA GLY A 103 -3.65 10.48 9.41
C GLY A 103 -4.19 10.02 8.05
N ALA A 104 -3.54 9.02 7.45
CA ALA A 104 -3.92 8.49 6.15
C ALA A 104 -3.74 6.97 6.09
N VAL A 105 -4.81 6.27 5.73
CA VAL A 105 -4.79 4.86 5.30
C VAL A 105 -4.81 4.83 3.78
N MET A 106 -3.84 4.15 3.19
CA MET A 106 -3.73 3.98 1.74
C MET A 106 -3.62 2.50 1.39
N PHE A 107 -4.36 2.10 0.35
CA PHE A 107 -4.18 0.84 -0.36
C PHE A 107 -3.64 1.14 -1.76
N CYS A 108 -2.56 0.48 -2.14
CA CYS A 108 -1.97 0.65 -3.46
C CYS A 108 -1.46 -0.67 -4.05
N ALA A 109 -1.37 -0.67 -5.37
CA ALA A 109 -0.69 -1.70 -6.16
C ALA A 109 0.54 -1.10 -6.86
N TYR A 110 1.49 -1.95 -7.24
CA TYR A 110 2.72 -1.53 -7.91
C TYR A 110 2.86 -2.21 -9.27
N LEU A 111 3.04 -1.40 -10.31
CA LEU A 111 3.28 -1.84 -11.68
C LEU A 111 4.68 -1.40 -12.12
N LEU A 112 5.56 -2.36 -12.44
CA LEU A 112 6.91 -2.05 -12.90
C LEU A 112 6.88 -1.42 -14.30
N ASP A 113 7.35 -0.18 -14.40
CA ASP A 113 7.72 0.47 -15.65
C ASP A 113 9.20 0.13 -15.93
N LYS A 114 9.41 -0.84 -16.82
CA LYS A 114 10.74 -1.36 -17.14
C LYS A 114 11.61 -0.32 -17.86
N ASP A 115 11.01 0.57 -18.63
CA ASP A 115 11.75 1.58 -19.40
C ASP A 115 12.32 2.65 -18.46
N ARG A 116 11.60 2.95 -17.37
CA ARG A 116 12.03 3.90 -16.34
C ARG A 116 12.82 3.28 -15.18
N GLY A 117 12.76 1.96 -14.99
CA GLY A 117 13.31 1.30 -13.80
C GLY A 117 12.59 1.70 -12.51
N MET A 118 11.32 2.08 -12.61
CA MET A 118 10.50 2.58 -11.50
C MET A 118 9.19 1.81 -11.43
N TYR A 119 8.58 1.75 -10.24
CA TYR A 119 7.21 1.27 -10.11
C TYR A 119 6.24 2.45 -10.18
N ARG A 120 5.24 2.35 -11.05
CA ARG A 120 4.03 3.14 -10.99
C ARG A 120 3.25 2.70 -9.76
N GLN A 121 3.01 3.62 -8.83
CA GLN A 121 2.13 3.38 -7.70
C GLN A 121 0.69 3.64 -8.17
N VAL A 122 -0.12 2.59 -8.17
CA VAL A 122 -1.53 2.65 -8.51
C VAL A 122 -2.30 2.81 -7.21
N LEU A 123 -2.82 4.02 -6.95
CA LEU A 123 -3.71 4.25 -5.83
C LEU A 123 -5.01 3.47 -6.05
N LEU A 124 -5.37 2.66 -5.06
CA LEU A 124 -6.66 1.97 -5.04
C LEU A 124 -7.64 2.79 -4.19
N SER A 125 -7.22 3.13 -2.97
CA SER A 125 -7.94 4.07 -2.11
C SER A 125 -7.06 4.75 -1.07
N LEU A 126 -7.51 5.93 -0.67
CA LEU A 126 -6.96 6.79 0.37
C LEU A 126 -8.11 7.23 1.28
N SER A 127 -7.90 7.18 2.59
CA SER A 127 -8.86 7.64 3.60
C SER A 127 -8.15 8.22 4.81
N GLY A 128 -8.79 9.13 5.54
CA GLY A 128 -8.22 9.83 6.69
C GLY A 128 -8.42 11.34 6.56
N ASP A 129 -7.35 12.12 6.63
CA ASP A 129 -7.39 13.58 6.42
C ASP A 129 -7.99 13.93 5.05
N PHE A 130 -7.64 13.12 4.05
CA PHE A 130 -8.21 13.17 2.71
C PHE A 130 -8.83 11.82 2.35
N SER A 131 -9.80 11.87 1.43
CA SER A 131 -10.30 10.70 0.73
C SER A 131 -10.14 10.84 -0.78
N GLN A 132 -9.77 9.74 -1.41
CA GLN A 132 -9.69 9.58 -2.85
C GLN A 132 -9.73 8.08 -3.16
N PHE A 133 -10.34 7.69 -4.26
CA PHE A 133 -10.32 6.30 -4.69
C PHE A 133 -10.29 6.21 -6.21
N ASN A 134 -9.93 5.03 -6.69
CA ASN A 134 -9.92 4.72 -8.10
C ASN A 134 -11.26 4.14 -8.55
N GLU A 135 -11.87 4.78 -9.54
CA GLU A 135 -13.22 4.48 -10.00
C GLU A 135 -13.27 3.25 -10.91
N ASN A 136 -12.11 2.69 -11.29
CA ASN A 136 -12.05 1.48 -12.08
C ASN A 136 -12.57 0.25 -11.29
N PRO A 137 -13.46 -0.57 -11.87
CA PRO A 137 -13.99 -1.77 -11.21
C PRO A 137 -12.92 -2.77 -10.76
N ASP A 138 -11.86 -2.97 -11.55
CA ASP A 138 -10.74 -3.84 -11.18
C ASP A 138 -10.00 -3.30 -9.94
N SER A 139 -9.90 -1.96 -9.82
CA SER A 139 -9.34 -1.33 -8.63
C SER A 139 -10.22 -1.52 -7.39
N GLN A 140 -11.53 -1.42 -7.55
CA GLN A 140 -12.49 -1.64 -6.45
C GLN A 140 -12.46 -3.10 -5.98
N GLU A 141 -12.29 -4.04 -6.91
CA GLU A 141 -12.12 -5.46 -6.58
C GLU A 141 -10.81 -5.69 -5.79
N LEU A 142 -9.71 -5.10 -6.25
CA LEU A 142 -8.42 -5.15 -5.54
C LEU A 142 -8.53 -4.55 -4.14
N GLU A 143 -9.12 -3.37 -3.99
CA GLU A 143 -9.33 -2.74 -2.69
C GLU A 143 -10.11 -3.66 -1.75
N LYS A 144 -11.25 -4.19 -2.21
CA LYS A 144 -12.09 -5.08 -1.40
C LYS A 144 -11.33 -6.31 -0.93
N TRP A 145 -10.50 -6.88 -1.79
CA TRP A 145 -9.64 -8.01 -1.45
C TRP A 145 -8.59 -7.63 -0.39
N LEU A 146 -7.86 -6.53 -0.58
CA LEU A 146 -6.85 -6.06 0.38
C LEU A 146 -7.47 -5.68 1.73
N MET A 147 -8.68 -5.11 1.74
CA MET A 147 -9.44 -4.86 2.98
C MET A 147 -9.77 -6.16 3.72
N GLY A 148 -10.07 -7.24 3.00
CA GLY A 148 -10.24 -8.58 3.57
C GLY A 148 -8.96 -9.07 4.26
N LEU A 149 -7.81 -8.94 3.60
CA LEU A 149 -6.50 -9.30 4.16
C LEU A 149 -6.10 -8.42 5.34
N ASN A 150 -6.53 -7.15 5.38
CA ASN A 150 -6.23 -6.23 6.47
C ASN A 150 -6.76 -6.72 7.84
N ARG A 151 -7.76 -7.62 7.85
CA ARG A 151 -8.23 -8.28 9.08
C ARG A 151 -7.14 -9.17 9.69
N ILE A 152 -6.38 -9.89 8.86
CA ILE A 152 -5.25 -10.73 9.30
C ILE A 152 -4.18 -9.86 9.96
N TYR A 153 -3.89 -8.70 9.37
CA TYR A 153 -2.98 -7.73 9.96
C TYR A 153 -3.48 -7.21 11.31
N ALA A 154 -4.75 -6.83 11.42
CA ALA A 154 -5.34 -6.38 12.67
C ALA A 154 -5.24 -7.45 13.78
N ASP A 155 -5.49 -8.72 13.45
CA ASP A 155 -5.35 -9.84 14.38
C ASP A 155 -3.89 -10.04 14.81
N SER A 156 -2.93 -9.90 13.89
CA SER A 156 -1.49 -10.01 14.20
C SER A 156 -1.03 -8.95 15.21
N LEU A 157 -1.56 -7.72 15.13
CA LEU A 157 -1.25 -6.65 16.08
C LEU A 157 -1.86 -6.90 17.47
N ALA A 158 -3.00 -7.61 17.53
CA ALA A 158 -3.65 -7.93 18.79
C ALA A 158 -2.92 -9.03 19.57
N GLN A 159 -2.23 -9.93 18.86
CA GLN A 159 -1.40 -10.99 19.45
C GLN A 159 -0.15 -10.42 20.12
N ASP A 160 0.56 -9.50 19.46
CA ASP A 160 1.79 -8.88 20.00
C ASP A 160 1.58 -8.10 21.31
N ARG A 161 0.35 -7.67 21.60
CA ARG A 161 0.02 -6.92 22.82
C ARG A 161 -0.22 -7.81 24.05
N ARG A 162 -0.18 -9.13 23.88
CA ARG A 162 -0.43 -10.10 24.95
C ARG A 162 0.85 -10.76 25.48
N ASP A 163 1.98 -10.51 24.84
CA ASP A 163 3.33 -10.97 25.23
C ASP A 163 4.13 -9.83 25.88
#